data_AF-A0A660SGH2-F1
#
_entry.id   AF-A0A660SGH2-F1
#
_cell.length_a   1.000
_cell.length_b   1.000
_cell.length_c   1.000
_cell.angle_alpha   90.00
_cell.angle_beta   90.00
_cell.angle_gamma   90.00
#
_symmetry.space_group_name_H-M   'P 1'
#
loop_
_entity.id
_entity.type
_entity.pdbx_description
1 polymer ?
#
loop_
_entity_poly.entity_id
_entity_poly.type
_entity_poly.pdbx_seq_one_letter_code
_entity_poly.pdbx_strand_id
1 'polypeptide(L)'
;MKRVKKIWGEELWVVNRDYCGKILLLKRGFSCSLHRHKIKDETFYIIRGNVLMEVGDKKWIMKPRDFVRIPPNTWHRFSGLTSAEIVEFSTHHKDSDTERKTKSGKSKLKVAYDFDGVVDKGIELEFDAPIITGRSYEEVDKIPLDIFLNHPVYFNPVPIIEKTLESEIRWKAHMIRRLGIEVYYEDNPEIIVRLEKLCPNCHIVKV
;
A
#
# COMPACT_ATOMS: atom_id res chain seq x y z
N MET A 1 24.96 -17.28 -1.62
CA MET A 1 23.70 -16.51 -1.76
C MET A 1 23.74 -15.69 -3.04
N LYS A 2 22.76 -15.83 -3.94
CA LYS A 2 22.68 -15.09 -5.22
C LYS A 2 21.76 -13.88 -5.04
N ARG A 3 22.13 -12.71 -5.56
CA ARG A 3 21.31 -11.48 -5.52
C ARG A 3 20.73 -11.17 -6.89
N VAL A 4 19.42 -10.93 -6.98
CA VAL A 4 18.71 -10.58 -8.21
C VAL A 4 17.97 -9.26 -8.02
N LYS A 5 18.36 -8.23 -8.76
CA LYS A 5 17.67 -6.92 -8.71
C LYS A 5 16.32 -6.99 -9.42
N LYS A 6 15.30 -6.36 -8.84
CA LYS A 6 13.97 -6.23 -9.42
C LYS A 6 13.54 -4.77 -9.38
N ILE A 7 12.53 -4.41 -10.18
CA ILE A 7 11.96 -3.04 -10.14
C ILE A 7 11.40 -2.74 -8.74
N TRP A 8 10.72 -3.71 -8.14
CA TRP A 8 10.08 -3.58 -6.84
C TRP A 8 11.04 -3.70 -5.64
N GLY A 9 12.31 -4.02 -5.85
CA GLY A 9 13.22 -4.38 -4.77
C GLY A 9 14.31 -5.36 -5.21
N GLU A 10 14.54 -6.41 -4.44
CA GLU A 10 15.51 -7.44 -4.78
C GLU A 10 15.18 -8.79 -4.15
N GLU A 11 15.71 -9.85 -4.75
CA GLU A 11 15.66 -11.21 -4.24
C GLU A 11 17.07 -11.65 -3.80
N LEU A 12 17.19 -12.20 -2.59
CA LEU A 12 18.38 -12.87 -2.09
C LEU A 12 18.09 -14.36 -2.02
N TRP A 13 18.64 -15.10 -2.96
CA TRP A 13 18.45 -16.54 -3.07
C TRP A 13 19.42 -17.24 -2.13
N VAL A 14 18.86 -17.85 -1.09
CA VAL A 14 19.60 -18.65 -0.11
C VAL A 14 19.88 -20.03 -0.69
N VAL A 15 18.84 -20.66 -1.25
CA VAL A 15 18.89 -22.02 -1.82
C VAL A 15 17.87 -22.15 -2.96
N ASN A 16 18.20 -22.95 -3.98
CA ASN A 16 17.27 -23.37 -5.03
C ASN A 16 17.67 -24.76 -5.55
N ARG A 17 17.27 -25.80 -4.82
CA ARG A 17 17.38 -27.23 -5.16
C ARG A 17 15.97 -27.76 -5.37
N ASP A 18 15.68 -29.01 -5.00
CA ASP A 18 14.31 -29.53 -4.87
C ASP A 18 13.40 -28.63 -4.01
N TYR A 19 13.98 -27.87 -3.07
CA TYR A 19 13.35 -26.75 -2.36
C TYR A 19 14.07 -25.42 -2.63
N CYS A 20 13.35 -24.32 -2.44
CA CYS A 20 13.80 -22.96 -2.66
C CYS A 20 13.54 -22.11 -1.42
N GLY A 21 14.50 -21.24 -1.12
CA GLY A 21 14.43 -20.28 -0.01
C GLY A 21 15.00 -18.95 -0.47
N LYS A 22 14.18 -17.89 -0.38
CA LYS A 22 14.59 -16.53 -0.76
C LYS A 22 14.20 -15.53 0.30
N ILE A 23 15.02 -14.49 0.45
CA ILE A 23 14.64 -13.26 1.15
C ILE A 23 14.28 -12.23 0.08
N LEU A 24 13.07 -11.70 0.14
CA LEU A 24 12.57 -10.67 -0.76
C LEU A 24 12.58 -9.34 -0.01
N LEU A 25 13.39 -8.40 -0.50
CA LEU A 25 13.47 -7.05 0.04
C LEU A 25 12.62 -6.15 -0.83
N LEU A 26 11.42 -5.82 -0.34
CA LEU A 26 10.38 -5.09 -1.05
C LEU A 26 10.45 -3.60 -0.68
N LYS A 27 10.46 -2.74 -1.69
CA LYS A 27 10.44 -1.28 -1.49
C LYS A 27 9.02 -0.80 -1.21
N ARG A 28 8.90 0.18 -0.32
CA ARG A 28 7.66 0.95 -0.13
C ARG A 28 7.16 1.52 -1.46
N GLY A 29 5.86 1.39 -1.72
CA GLY A 29 5.21 1.97 -2.90
C GLY A 29 5.52 1.23 -4.20
N PHE A 30 6.00 -0.02 -4.13
CA PHE A 30 6.24 -0.87 -5.28
C PHE A 30 5.54 -2.22 -5.14
N SER A 31 5.24 -2.86 -6.27
CA SER A 31 4.62 -4.17 -6.34
C SER A 31 5.33 -5.08 -7.31
N CYS A 32 5.30 -6.38 -7.02
CA CYS A 32 5.59 -7.38 -8.04
C CYS A 32 4.47 -7.40 -9.09
N SER A 33 4.70 -8.12 -10.19
CA SER A 33 3.64 -8.39 -11.15
C SER A 33 2.56 -9.26 -10.51
N LEU A 34 1.31 -9.11 -10.97
CA LEU A 34 0.31 -10.17 -10.78
C LEU A 34 0.74 -11.39 -11.59
N HIS A 35 1.03 -12.50 -10.91
CA HIS A 35 1.58 -13.69 -11.52
C HIS A 35 1.06 -14.97 -10.87
N ARG A 36 1.32 -16.10 -11.52
CA ARG A 36 1.11 -17.43 -10.96
C ARG A 36 2.22 -18.36 -11.40
N HIS A 37 2.37 -19.45 -10.67
CA HIS A 37 3.26 -20.55 -11.00
C HIS A 37 2.47 -21.80 -11.38
N LYS A 38 2.87 -22.55 -12.40
CA LYS A 38 2.13 -23.78 -12.79
C LYS A 38 2.49 -24.95 -11.90
N ILE A 39 3.74 -25.02 -11.45
CA ILE A 39 4.30 -26.13 -10.69
C ILE A 39 4.68 -25.68 -9.27
N LYS A 40 5.29 -24.49 -9.13
CA LYS A 40 5.82 -24.04 -7.84
C LYS A 40 4.70 -23.86 -6.80
N ASP A 41 4.86 -24.53 -5.66
CA ASP A 41 4.11 -24.26 -4.44
C ASP A 41 4.98 -23.35 -3.56
N GLU A 42 4.43 -22.25 -3.08
CA GLU A 42 5.20 -21.28 -2.29
C GLU A 42 4.44 -20.77 -1.07
N THR A 43 5.18 -20.30 -0.09
CA THR A 43 4.67 -19.69 1.12
C THR A 43 5.48 -18.43 1.40
N PHE A 44 4.78 -17.32 1.61
CA PHE A 44 5.37 -16.07 2.06
C PHE A 44 5.20 -15.93 3.56
N TYR A 45 6.27 -15.54 4.25
CA TYR A 45 6.27 -15.19 5.67
C TYR A 45 6.85 -13.79 5.84
N ILE A 46 6.12 -12.89 6.52
CA ILE A 46 6.57 -11.50 6.70
C ILE A 46 7.50 -11.40 7.91
N ILE A 47 8.73 -10.99 7.68
CA ILE A 47 9.70 -10.71 8.76
C ILE A 47 9.47 -9.31 9.31
N ARG A 48 9.37 -8.32 8.41
CA ARG A 48 9.25 -6.89 8.74
C ARG A 48 8.40 -6.16 7.70
N GLY A 49 7.78 -5.07 8.15
CA GLY A 49 6.96 -4.21 7.31
C GLY A 49 5.54 -4.73 7.07
N ASN A 50 4.76 -3.96 6.33
CA ASN A 50 3.38 -4.28 5.96
C ASN A 50 3.28 -4.48 4.45
N VAL A 51 2.59 -5.54 4.05
CA VAL A 51 2.47 -5.96 2.65
C VAL A 51 1.00 -6.14 2.31
N LEU A 52 0.53 -5.43 1.29
CA LEU A 52 -0.76 -5.76 0.68
C LEU A 52 -0.58 -7.02 -0.16
N MET A 53 -1.23 -8.09 0.25
CA MET A 53 -1.24 -9.37 -0.45
C MET A 53 -2.55 -9.50 -1.23
N GLU A 54 -2.44 -9.81 -2.52
CA GLU A 54 -3.54 -10.16 -3.41
C GLU A 54 -3.41 -11.65 -3.75
N VAL A 55 -4.44 -12.47 -3.51
CA VAL A 55 -4.47 -13.91 -3.83
C VAL A 55 -5.85 -14.29 -4.36
N GLY A 56 -5.92 -14.65 -5.65
CA GLY A 56 -7.19 -14.77 -6.35
C GLY A 56 -7.96 -13.45 -6.29
N ASP A 57 -9.19 -13.52 -5.77
CA ASP A 57 -10.06 -12.35 -5.60
C ASP A 57 -9.93 -11.70 -4.21
N LYS A 58 -9.12 -12.27 -3.32
CA LYS A 58 -8.94 -11.78 -1.95
C LYS A 58 -7.76 -10.83 -1.87
N LYS A 59 -7.93 -9.76 -1.08
CA LYS A 59 -6.86 -8.81 -0.74
C LYS A 59 -6.86 -8.55 0.75
N TRP A 60 -5.69 -8.53 1.37
CA TRP A 60 -5.53 -8.22 2.78
C TRP A 60 -4.11 -7.76 3.10
N ILE A 61 -3.95 -7.13 4.24
CA ILE A 61 -2.64 -6.69 4.74
C ILE A 61 -2.02 -7.83 5.55
N MET A 62 -0.82 -8.22 5.15
CA MET A 62 0.04 -9.09 5.95
C MET A 62 1.03 -8.23 6.76
N LYS A 63 1.05 -8.47 8.07
CA LYS A 63 1.90 -7.82 9.07
C LYS A 63 3.05 -8.75 9.46
N PRO A 64 4.07 -8.27 10.20
CA PRO A 64 5.14 -9.15 10.68
C PRO A 64 4.60 -10.38 11.42
N ARG A 65 5.16 -11.55 11.10
CA ARG A 65 4.76 -12.89 11.56
C ARG A 65 3.56 -13.52 10.86
N ASP A 66 2.87 -12.79 9.99
CA ASP A 66 1.84 -13.39 9.13
C ASP A 66 2.48 -14.25 8.04
N PHE A 67 1.76 -15.28 7.62
CA PHE A 67 2.15 -16.12 6.48
C PHE A 67 0.95 -16.48 5.61
N VAL A 68 1.25 -16.78 4.35
CA VAL A 68 0.27 -17.28 3.40
C VAL A 68 0.93 -18.30 2.49
N ARG A 69 0.27 -19.46 2.32
CA ARG A 69 0.62 -20.40 1.26
C ARG A 69 -0.11 -20.02 -0.02
N ILE A 70 0.61 -20.02 -1.12
CA ILE A 70 0.15 -19.83 -2.49
C ILE A 70 0.31 -21.17 -3.21
N PRO A 71 -0.78 -21.94 -3.38
CA PRO A 71 -0.75 -23.17 -4.15
C PRO A 71 -0.46 -22.90 -5.63
N PRO A 72 0.02 -23.91 -6.38
CA PRO A 72 0.16 -23.81 -7.84
C PRO A 72 -1.13 -23.34 -8.51
N ASN A 73 -0.98 -22.63 -9.62
CA ASN A 73 -2.01 -22.00 -10.44
C ASN A 73 -2.79 -20.85 -9.77
N THR A 74 -2.37 -20.40 -8.59
CA THR A 74 -3.00 -19.27 -7.88
C THR A 74 -2.40 -17.94 -8.32
N TRP A 75 -3.24 -17.04 -8.83
CA TRP A 75 -2.84 -15.67 -9.13
C TRP A 75 -2.57 -14.89 -7.85
N HIS A 76 -1.42 -14.25 -7.75
CA HIS A 76 -1.07 -13.48 -6.58
C HIS A 76 -0.14 -12.29 -6.89
N ARG A 77 -0.15 -11.32 -5.98
CA ARG A 77 0.73 -10.15 -5.98
C ARG A 77 1.01 -9.72 -4.54
N PHE A 78 2.24 -9.27 -4.29
CA PHE A 78 2.57 -8.51 -3.09
C PHE A 78 2.94 -7.06 -3.46
N SER A 79 2.48 -6.12 -2.65
CA SER A 79 2.78 -4.68 -2.75
C SER A 79 3.26 -4.13 -1.41
N GLY A 80 4.35 -3.36 -1.41
CA GLY A 80 4.96 -2.84 -0.19
C GLY A 80 4.24 -1.59 0.29
N LEU A 81 3.46 -1.70 1.37
CA LEU A 81 2.85 -0.55 2.04
C LEU A 81 3.91 0.25 2.82
N THR A 82 4.85 -0.49 3.39
CA THR A 82 6.14 0.00 3.86
C THR A 82 7.26 -0.71 3.09
N SER A 83 8.50 -0.33 3.35
CA SER A 83 9.61 -1.24 3.02
C SER A 83 9.43 -2.50 3.85
N ALA A 84 9.58 -3.67 3.24
CA ALA A 84 9.27 -4.95 3.86
C ALA A 84 10.33 -5.99 3.53
N GLU A 85 10.48 -6.95 4.45
CA GLU A 85 11.32 -8.12 4.30
C GLU A 85 10.43 -9.36 4.42
N ILE A 86 10.44 -10.17 3.36
CA ILE A 86 9.60 -11.36 3.23
C ILE A 86 10.52 -12.55 3.03
N VAL A 87 10.24 -13.66 3.69
CA VAL A 87 10.86 -14.95 3.36
C VAL A 87 9.90 -15.74 2.47
N GLU A 88 10.40 -16.16 1.31
CA GLU A 88 9.74 -17.12 0.44
C GLU A 88 10.31 -18.51 0.75
N PHE A 89 9.43 -19.45 1.08
CA PHE A 89 9.70 -20.87 1.08
C PHE A 89 8.95 -21.49 -0.09
N SER A 90 9.61 -22.26 -0.93
CA SER A 90 8.93 -22.85 -2.09
C SER A 90 9.55 -24.17 -2.51
N THR A 91 8.85 -24.91 -3.37
CA THR A 91 9.50 -25.93 -4.21
C THR A 91 10.47 -25.26 -5.19
N HIS A 92 11.28 -26.05 -5.91
CA HIS A 92 12.25 -25.54 -6.89
C HIS A 92 11.71 -24.41 -7.79
N HIS A 93 12.47 -23.31 -7.87
CA HIS A 93 12.13 -22.15 -8.69
C HIS A 93 12.73 -22.24 -10.10
N LYS A 94 11.88 -22.04 -11.12
CA LYS A 94 12.26 -21.87 -12.54
C LYS A 94 11.55 -20.64 -13.11
N ASP A 95 12.27 -19.78 -13.82
CA ASP A 95 11.67 -18.60 -14.46
C ASP A 95 10.60 -19.00 -15.49
N SER A 96 10.80 -20.11 -16.21
CA SER A 96 9.85 -20.65 -17.20
C SER A 96 8.52 -21.15 -16.60
N ASP A 97 8.45 -21.33 -15.29
CA ASP A 97 7.23 -21.74 -14.59
C ASP A 97 6.30 -20.55 -14.25
N THR A 98 6.68 -19.32 -14.63
CA THR A 98 5.93 -18.12 -14.25
C THR A 98 5.09 -17.56 -15.39
N GLU A 99 3.80 -17.37 -15.15
CA GLU A 99 2.90 -16.62 -16.03
C GLU A 99 2.54 -15.28 -15.39
N ARG A 100 2.54 -14.18 -16.17
CA ARG A 100 2.31 -12.83 -15.66
C ARG A 100 1.18 -12.14 -16.42
N LYS A 101 0.22 -11.56 -15.68
CA LYS A 101 -0.86 -10.72 -16.23
C LYS A 101 -0.49 -9.25 -16.31
N THR A 102 0.41 -8.79 -15.44
CA THR A 102 0.81 -7.39 -15.35
C THR A 102 2.32 -7.28 -15.16
N LYS A 103 2.88 -6.08 -15.37
CA LYS A 103 4.29 -5.81 -15.07
C LYS A 103 4.46 -5.45 -13.59
N SER A 104 5.67 -5.67 -13.07
CA SER A 104 6.09 -5.10 -11.78
C SER A 104 6.28 -3.59 -11.91
N GLY A 105 6.13 -2.84 -10.82
CA GLY A 105 6.28 -1.39 -10.88
C GLY A 105 5.97 -0.67 -9.58
N LYS A 106 5.73 0.64 -9.67
CA LYS A 106 5.14 1.40 -8.58
C LYS A 106 3.77 0.78 -8.26
N SER A 107 3.51 0.51 -6.98
CA SER A 107 2.18 0.09 -6.53
C SER A 107 1.21 1.26 -6.72
N LYS A 108 -0.05 0.96 -7.00
CA LYS A 108 -1.11 1.97 -7.09
C LYS A 108 -1.43 2.68 -5.77
N LEU A 109 -0.89 2.18 -4.65
CA LEU A 109 -0.97 2.73 -3.28
C LEU A 109 -0.27 4.11 -3.10
N LYS A 110 -0.61 5.06 -3.97
CA LYS A 110 -0.22 6.47 -3.93
C LYS A 110 -1.45 7.38 -4.04
N VAL A 111 -2.62 6.78 -3.93
CA VAL A 111 -3.89 7.47 -3.81
C VAL A 111 -4.18 7.65 -2.33
N ALA A 112 -4.59 8.84 -1.95
CA ALA A 112 -5.15 9.12 -0.63
C ALA A 112 -6.43 9.94 -0.79
N TYR A 113 -7.24 9.93 0.25
CA TYR A 113 -8.57 10.56 0.23
C TYR A 113 -8.70 11.44 1.46
N ASP A 114 -9.35 12.59 1.30
CA ASP A 114 -9.98 13.21 2.46
C ASP A 114 -11.08 12.29 2.99
N PHE A 115 -11.41 12.42 4.28
CA PHE A 115 -12.60 11.80 4.80
C PHE A 115 -13.85 12.63 4.46
N ASP A 116 -13.84 13.89 4.89
CA ASP A 116 -14.98 14.79 4.79
C ASP A 116 -15.23 15.15 3.33
N GLY A 117 -16.49 15.03 2.91
CA GLY A 117 -16.91 15.38 1.56
C GLY A 117 -16.43 14.46 0.43
N VAL A 118 -15.63 13.43 0.74
CA VAL A 118 -15.03 12.49 -0.22
C VAL A 118 -15.40 11.05 0.15
N VAL A 119 -14.86 10.53 1.27
CA VAL A 119 -15.17 9.17 1.75
C VAL A 119 -16.61 9.09 2.24
N ASP A 120 -17.05 10.08 3.02
CA ASP A 120 -18.41 10.11 3.59
C ASP A 120 -19.52 10.28 2.53
N LYS A 121 -19.18 10.83 1.35
CA LYS A 121 -20.06 10.90 0.16
C LYS A 121 -20.02 9.64 -0.71
N GLY A 122 -19.27 8.61 -0.29
CA GLY A 122 -19.30 7.29 -0.90
C GLY A 122 -18.38 7.10 -2.11
N ILE A 123 -17.29 7.87 -2.23
CA ILE A 123 -16.24 7.53 -3.20
C ILE A 123 -15.68 6.15 -2.89
N GLU A 124 -15.59 5.30 -3.91
CA GLU A 124 -14.94 4.01 -3.82
C GLU A 124 -13.44 4.19 -3.53
N LEU A 125 -13.01 3.66 -2.39
CA LEU A 125 -11.62 3.77 -1.95
C LEU A 125 -10.78 2.64 -2.52
N GLU A 126 -9.58 2.97 -2.98
CA GLU A 126 -8.57 1.93 -3.17
C GLU A 126 -8.26 1.26 -1.82
N PHE A 127 -8.24 -0.08 -1.79
CA PHE A 127 -7.99 -0.84 -0.58
C PHE A 127 -6.67 -0.41 0.11
N ASP A 128 -6.74 -0.13 1.42
CA ASP A 128 -5.65 0.38 2.25
C ASP A 128 -5.07 1.75 1.83
N ALA A 129 -5.77 2.49 0.97
CA ALA A 129 -5.41 3.87 0.68
C ALA A 129 -5.50 4.74 1.95
N PRO A 130 -4.49 5.58 2.23
CA PRO A 130 -4.54 6.52 3.34
C PRO A 130 -5.73 7.46 3.29
N ILE A 131 -6.35 7.65 4.45
CA ILE A 131 -7.32 8.73 4.66
C ILE A 131 -6.62 9.83 5.44
N ILE A 132 -6.48 11.01 4.83
CA ILE A 132 -5.81 12.17 5.42
C ILE A 132 -6.91 13.19 5.74
N THR A 133 -7.47 13.08 6.94
CA THR A 133 -8.62 13.90 7.34
C THR A 133 -8.20 15.23 7.96
N GLY A 134 -9.01 16.26 7.75
CA GLY A 134 -8.97 17.51 8.51
C GLY A 134 -9.45 17.38 9.96
N ARG A 135 -10.07 16.26 10.34
CA ARG A 135 -10.58 16.02 11.70
C ARG A 135 -9.47 15.88 12.73
N SER A 136 -9.73 16.39 13.94
CA SER A 136 -8.86 16.18 15.10
C SER A 136 -8.98 14.75 15.61
N TYR A 137 -7.97 14.27 16.36
CA TYR A 137 -8.06 12.99 17.08
C TYR A 137 -9.22 12.95 18.08
N GLU A 138 -9.67 14.11 18.57
CA GLU A 138 -10.86 14.26 19.42
C GLU A 138 -12.17 13.89 18.68
N GLU A 139 -12.11 13.72 17.37
CA GLU A 139 -13.25 13.38 16.50
C GLU A 139 -13.16 11.93 15.99
N VAL A 140 -12.33 11.08 16.61
CA VAL A 140 -12.10 9.68 16.20
C VAL A 140 -13.40 8.87 16.08
N ASP A 141 -14.35 9.09 16.99
CA ASP A 141 -15.64 8.39 17.03
C ASP A 141 -16.55 8.73 15.85
N LYS A 142 -16.23 9.81 15.10
CA LYS A 142 -16.98 10.19 13.90
C LYS A 142 -16.50 9.47 12.64
N ILE A 143 -15.46 8.64 12.72
CA ILE A 143 -14.98 7.81 11.62
C ILE A 143 -15.51 6.37 11.81
N PRO A 144 -16.21 5.79 10.81
CA PRO A 144 -16.73 4.43 10.89
C PRO A 144 -15.64 3.37 11.15
N LEU A 145 -15.99 2.31 11.90
CA LEU A 145 -15.04 1.25 12.26
C LEU A 145 -14.50 0.49 11.05
N ASP A 146 -15.34 0.24 10.05
CA ASP A 146 -14.94 -0.43 8.80
C ASP A 146 -13.86 0.37 8.05
N ILE A 147 -13.90 1.70 8.13
CA ILE A 147 -12.84 2.54 7.58
C ILE A 147 -11.52 2.28 8.31
N PHE A 148 -11.50 2.26 9.65
CA PHE A 148 -10.28 1.95 10.42
C PHE A 148 -9.74 0.55 10.17
N LEU A 149 -10.62 -0.43 9.94
CA LEU A 149 -10.23 -1.81 9.70
C LEU A 149 -9.55 -1.99 8.34
N ASN A 150 -9.90 -1.16 7.36
CA ASN A 150 -9.45 -1.32 5.98
C ASN A 150 -8.48 -0.24 5.50
N HIS A 151 -8.35 0.88 6.22
CA HIS A 151 -7.55 2.04 5.81
C HIS A 151 -6.77 2.67 6.96
N PRO A 152 -5.53 3.15 6.72
CA PRO A 152 -4.82 3.94 7.69
C PRO A 152 -5.39 5.36 7.70
N VAL A 153 -5.92 5.78 8.85
CA VAL A 153 -6.51 7.10 9.05
C VAL A 153 -5.52 8.02 9.77
N TYR A 154 -5.27 9.19 9.19
CA TYR A 154 -4.34 10.20 9.68
C TYR A 154 -5.10 11.46 10.09
N PHE A 155 -5.29 11.62 11.41
CA PHE A 155 -5.95 12.78 12.00
C PHE A 155 -5.06 14.01 12.06
N ASN A 156 -5.66 15.17 11.87
CA ASN A 156 -5.03 16.45 12.14
C ASN A 156 -4.65 16.52 13.63
N PRO A 157 -3.38 16.77 13.99
CA PRO A 157 -2.95 16.81 15.39
C PRO A 157 -3.41 18.08 16.13
N VAL A 158 -4.00 19.06 15.44
CA VAL A 158 -4.46 20.31 16.04
C VAL A 158 -5.81 20.09 16.75
N PRO A 159 -5.95 20.47 18.05
CA PRO A 159 -7.21 20.37 18.79
C PRO A 159 -8.36 21.11 18.11
N ILE A 160 -9.60 20.67 18.30
CA ILE A 160 -10.79 21.24 17.61
C ILE A 160 -10.87 22.75 17.80
N ILE A 161 -10.65 23.22 19.03
CA ILE A 161 -10.78 24.64 19.40
C ILE A 161 -9.71 25.55 18.76
N GLU A 162 -8.57 24.98 18.36
CA GLU A 162 -7.45 25.69 17.72
C GLU A 162 -7.43 25.48 16.21
N LYS A 163 -8.33 24.65 15.69
CA LYS A 163 -8.31 24.23 14.30
C LYS A 163 -8.71 25.38 13.38
N THR A 164 -7.87 25.62 12.38
CA THR A 164 -8.09 26.61 11.33
C THR A 164 -7.95 25.97 9.96
N LEU A 165 -8.52 26.60 8.92
CA LEU A 165 -8.34 26.15 7.54
C LEU A 165 -6.86 26.05 7.13
N GLU A 166 -6.04 27.01 7.54
CA GLU A 166 -4.60 27.00 7.26
C GLU A 166 -3.89 25.83 7.99
N SER A 167 -4.29 25.50 9.22
CA SER A 167 -3.73 24.33 9.92
C SER A 167 -4.06 23.02 9.21
N GLU A 168 -5.27 22.91 8.68
CA GLU A 168 -5.74 21.75 7.93
C GLU A 168 -4.99 21.60 6.59
N ILE A 169 -4.86 22.70 5.83
CA ILE A 169 -4.07 22.74 4.59
C ILE A 169 -2.63 22.29 4.86
N ARG A 170 -2.00 22.81 5.93
CA ARG A 170 -0.62 22.45 6.30
C ARG A 170 -0.49 20.98 6.67
N TRP A 171 -1.44 20.46 7.44
CA TRP A 171 -1.51 19.05 7.82
C TRP A 171 -1.62 18.14 6.59
N LYS A 172 -2.62 18.37 5.74
CA LYS A 172 -2.83 17.59 4.51
C LYS A 172 -1.60 17.64 3.61
N ALA A 173 -1.05 18.83 3.37
CA ALA A 173 0.17 19.00 2.57
C ALA A 173 1.39 18.27 3.16
N HIS A 174 1.56 18.30 4.49
CA HIS A 174 2.62 17.56 5.18
C HIS A 174 2.46 16.06 4.95
N MET A 175 1.26 15.51 5.14
CA MET A 175 0.99 14.09 5.01
C MET A 175 1.10 13.60 3.57
N ILE A 176 0.58 14.34 2.59
CA ILE A 176 0.75 14.05 1.15
C ILE A 176 2.23 13.88 0.81
N ARG A 177 3.08 14.84 1.22
CA ARG A 177 4.53 14.77 0.97
C ARG A 177 5.21 13.63 1.74
N ARG A 178 4.88 13.47 3.02
CA ARG A 178 5.46 12.44 3.90
C ARG A 178 5.14 11.02 3.43
N LEU A 179 3.93 10.81 2.94
CA LEU A 179 3.46 9.52 2.45
C LEU A 179 3.82 9.27 0.97
N GLY A 180 4.22 10.32 0.23
CA GLY A 180 4.55 10.22 -1.18
C GLY A 180 3.32 9.98 -2.05
N ILE A 181 2.19 10.59 -1.69
CA ILE A 181 0.92 10.53 -2.41
C ILE A 181 1.09 11.23 -3.77
N GLU A 182 0.67 10.55 -4.84
CA GLU A 182 0.69 11.05 -6.22
C GLU A 182 -0.72 11.48 -6.68
N VAL A 183 -1.78 10.99 -6.04
CA VAL A 183 -3.17 11.38 -6.30
C VAL A 183 -3.89 11.58 -4.97
N TYR A 184 -4.51 12.73 -4.77
CA TYR A 184 -5.25 13.02 -3.54
C TYR A 184 -6.65 13.57 -3.87
N TYR A 185 -7.68 12.95 -3.31
CA TYR A 185 -9.07 13.34 -3.51
C TYR A 185 -9.51 14.29 -2.41
N GLU A 186 -10.03 15.45 -2.80
CA GLU A 186 -10.43 16.55 -1.92
C GLU A 186 -11.66 17.24 -2.50
N ASP A 187 -12.62 17.64 -1.67
CA ASP A 187 -13.83 18.34 -2.13
C ASP A 187 -13.78 19.85 -1.86
N ASN A 188 -13.01 20.30 -0.85
CA ASN A 188 -12.94 21.70 -0.47
C ASN A 188 -12.15 22.54 -1.50
N PRO A 189 -12.79 23.49 -2.23
CA PRO A 189 -12.13 24.24 -3.30
C PRO A 189 -10.94 25.10 -2.83
N GLU A 190 -10.99 25.64 -1.61
CA GLU A 190 -9.92 26.46 -1.07
C GLU A 190 -8.71 25.61 -0.69
N ILE A 191 -8.94 24.44 -0.09
CA ILE A 191 -7.88 23.48 0.20
C ILE A 191 -7.24 22.99 -1.10
N ILE A 192 -8.04 22.66 -2.11
CA ILE A 192 -7.54 22.20 -3.42
C ILE A 192 -6.54 23.19 -4.01
N VAL A 193 -6.92 24.47 -4.14
CA VAL A 193 -6.07 25.52 -4.75
C VAL A 193 -4.75 25.67 -3.98
N ARG A 194 -4.78 25.46 -2.67
CA ARG A 194 -3.59 25.55 -1.81
C ARG A 194 -2.72 24.30 -1.92
N LEU A 195 -3.32 23.10 -1.96
CA LEU A 195 -2.61 21.84 -2.10
C LEU A 195 -1.94 21.71 -3.47
N GLU A 196 -2.58 22.14 -4.55
CA GLU A 196 -1.98 22.18 -5.91
C GLU A 196 -0.65 22.97 -5.92
N LYS A 197 -0.56 24.04 -5.12
CA LYS A 197 0.67 24.85 -4.98
C LYS A 197 1.69 24.19 -4.05
N LEU A 198 1.24 23.62 -2.93
CA LEU A 198 2.12 23.07 -1.89
C LEU A 198 2.64 21.65 -2.20
N CYS A 199 1.96 20.93 -3.08
CA CYS A 199 2.24 19.53 -3.43
C CYS A 199 2.29 19.35 -4.95
N PRO A 200 3.26 19.97 -5.66
CA PRO A 200 3.30 20.00 -7.13
C PRO A 200 3.47 18.61 -7.80
N ASN A 201 3.90 17.60 -7.03
CA ASN A 201 4.04 16.22 -7.50
C ASN A 201 2.80 15.35 -7.22
N CYS A 202 1.74 15.93 -6.67
CA CYS A 202 0.48 15.25 -6.37
C CYS A 202 -0.63 15.84 -7.24
N HIS A 203 -1.33 15.00 -7.97
CA HIS A 203 -2.54 15.38 -8.69
C HIS A 203 -3.70 15.47 -7.69
N ILE A 204 -4.23 16.67 -7.47
CA ILE A 204 -5.40 16.89 -6.60
C ILE A 204 -6.66 16.68 -7.45
N VAL A 205 -7.42 15.63 -7.13
CA VAL A 205 -8.68 15.30 -7.79
C VAL A 205 -9.80 16.01 -7.04
N LYS A 206 -10.51 16.89 -7.74
CA LYS A 206 -11.68 17.59 -7.21
C LYS A 206 -12.89 16.67 -7.28
N VAL A 207 -13.57 16.52 -6.15
CA VAL A 207 -14.77 15.68 -6.00
C VAL A 207 -16.03 16.52 -5.93
#